data_AF-A0AAU8J6P8-F1
#
_entry.id   AF-A0AAU8J6P8-F1
#
_cell.length_a   1.000
_cell.length_b   1.000
_cell.length_c   1.000
_cell.angle_alpha   90.00
_cell.angle_beta   90.00
_cell.angle_gamma   90.00
#
_symmetry.space_group_name_H-M   'P 1'
#
loop_
_entity.id
_entity.type
_entity.pdbx_description
1 polymer ?
#
loop_
_entity_poly.entity_id
_entity_poly.type
_entity_poly.pdbx_seq_one_letter_code
_entity_poly.pdbx_strand_id
1 'polypeptide(L)'
;MTARTINNLFAGRVAEYLIYQSELSILGDELSFIFQQQYERLSEIEKKVLNALTVQAAPANFPQLLKSYQGLPTDVFSAIQSLVRRGLIAQKIHNQETVFQVIPAFQQYVKNLQH
;
A
#
# COMPACT_ATOMS: atom_id res chain seq x y z
N MET A 1 3.16 -5.87 -21.17
CA MET A 1 3.84 -4.56 -21.07
C MET A 1 5.29 -4.71 -20.63
N THR A 2 5.59 -5.45 -19.56
CA THR A 2 6.94 -5.78 -19.06
C THR A 2 7.94 -6.26 -20.12
N ALA A 3 7.58 -7.23 -20.97
CA ALA A 3 8.50 -7.73 -22.02
C ALA A 3 8.92 -6.64 -23.03
N ARG A 4 8.02 -5.70 -23.35
CA ARG A 4 8.31 -4.58 -24.25
C ARG A 4 9.21 -3.55 -23.57
N THR A 5 8.98 -3.27 -22.29
CA THR A 5 9.84 -2.40 -21.46
C THR A 5 11.26 -2.98 -21.31
N ILE A 6 11.38 -4.29 -21.05
CA ILE A 6 12.68 -4.97 -20.94
C ILE A 6 13.44 -4.89 -22.27
N ASN A 7 12.78 -5.12 -23.40
CA ASN A 7 13.42 -5.00 -24.70
C ASN A 7 13.80 -3.55 -25.05
N ASN A 8 12.92 -2.59 -24.79
CA ASN A 8 13.13 -1.20 -25.21
C ASN A 8 14.10 -0.43 -24.30
N LEU A 9 14.10 -0.70 -22.99
CA LEU A 9 14.90 0.05 -22.02
C LEU A 9 16.13 -0.72 -21.54
N PHE A 10 16.05 -2.05 -21.49
CA PHE A 10 17.13 -2.92 -21.00
C PHE A 10 17.73 -3.78 -22.11
N ALA A 11 17.40 -3.52 -23.39
CA ALA A 11 17.88 -4.28 -24.55
C ALA A 11 17.73 -5.80 -24.40
N GLY A 12 16.65 -6.24 -23.76
CA GLY A 12 16.36 -7.66 -23.52
C GLY A 12 17.11 -8.27 -22.32
N ARG A 13 17.96 -7.51 -21.62
CA ARG A 13 18.71 -7.98 -20.44
C ARG A 13 17.80 -8.00 -19.21
N VAL A 14 17.14 -9.15 -19.03
CA VAL A 14 16.21 -9.39 -17.92
C VAL A 14 16.90 -9.21 -16.55
N ALA A 15 18.18 -9.60 -16.42
CA ALA A 15 18.92 -9.47 -15.17
C ALA A 15 19.05 -8.01 -14.70
N GLU A 16 19.26 -7.06 -15.63
CA GLU A 16 19.32 -5.62 -15.31
C GLU A 16 17.95 -5.10 -14.86
N TYR A 17 16.87 -5.53 -15.53
CA TYR A 17 15.51 -5.17 -15.09
C TYR A 17 15.21 -5.69 -13.67
N LEU A 18 15.65 -6.90 -13.33
CA LEU A 18 15.40 -7.52 -12.02
C LEU A 18 16.12 -6.78 -10.88
N ILE A 19 17.31 -6.21 -11.13
CA ILE A 19 18.05 -5.39 -10.15
C ILE A 19 17.20 -4.21 -9.68
N TYR A 20 16.47 -3.60 -10.61
CA TYR A 20 15.66 -2.42 -10.35
C TYR A 20 14.16 -2.74 -10.23
N GLN A 21 13.73 -4.00 -10.27
CA GLN A 21 12.30 -4.35 -10.36
C GLN A 21 11.48 -3.81 -9.18
N SER A 22 12.07 -3.76 -7.98
CA SER A 22 11.43 -3.20 -6.79
C SER A 22 11.25 -1.68 -6.86
N GLU A 23 12.12 -0.99 -7.59
CA GLU A 23 12.13 0.47 -7.78
C GLU A 23 11.32 0.88 -9.03
N LEU A 24 11.45 0.10 -10.10
CA LEU A 24 10.70 0.14 -11.35
C LEU A 24 9.36 -0.58 -11.23
N SER A 25 8.81 -0.71 -10.03
CA SER A 25 7.45 -1.21 -9.81
C SER A 25 6.47 -0.13 -10.29
N ILE A 26 6.49 0.07 -11.61
CA ILE A 26 5.60 0.89 -12.39
C ILE A 26 4.32 0.08 -12.38
N LEU A 27 3.43 0.42 -11.46
CA LEU A 27 2.02 0.14 -11.64
C LEU A 27 1.68 0.70 -13.03
N GLY A 28 1.40 -0.16 -14.00
CA GLY A 28 1.11 0.30 -15.37
C GLY A 28 0.03 1.39 -15.33
N ASP A 29 0.05 2.33 -16.28
CA ASP A 29 -0.75 3.56 -16.24
C ASP A 29 -2.21 3.35 -15.84
N GLU A 30 -2.84 2.27 -16.32
CA GLU A 30 -4.21 1.88 -15.99
C GLU A 30 -4.41 1.50 -14.51
N LEU A 31 -3.48 0.76 -13.93
CA LEU A 31 -3.55 0.34 -12.53
C LEU A 31 -3.20 1.49 -11.58
N SER A 32 -2.27 2.36 -11.98
CA SER A 32 -2.00 3.63 -11.30
C SER A 32 -3.23 4.52 -11.26
N PHE A 33 -3.94 4.65 -12.38
CA PHE A 33 -5.18 5.43 -12.46
C PHE A 33 -6.28 4.87 -11.57
N ILE A 34 -6.49 3.54 -11.56
CA ILE A 34 -7.46 2.90 -10.67
C ILE A 34 -7.11 3.17 -9.20
N PHE A 35 -5.84 3.01 -8.82
CA PHE A 35 -5.41 3.25 -7.44
C PHE A 35 -5.50 4.71 -7.03
N GLN A 36 -5.23 5.65 -7.95
CA GLN A 36 -5.48 7.06 -7.72
C GLN A 36 -6.94 7.33 -7.38
N GLN A 37 -7.88 6.83 -8.19
CA GLN A 37 -9.30 6.99 -7.91
C GLN A 37 -9.71 6.39 -6.56
N GLN A 38 -9.16 5.24 -6.19
CA GLN A 38 -9.45 4.65 -4.88
C GLN A 38 -8.87 5.49 -3.74
N TYR A 39 -7.66 6.01 -3.90
CA TYR A 39 -6.97 6.82 -2.89
C TYR A 39 -7.63 8.19 -2.68
N GLU A 40 -8.06 8.86 -3.75
CA GLU A 40 -8.76 10.16 -3.66
C GLU A 40 -10.10 10.06 -2.92
N ARG A 41 -10.76 8.89 -2.99
CA ARG A 41 -12.03 8.60 -2.28
C ARG A 41 -11.85 8.24 -0.81
N LEU A 42 -10.62 8.21 -0.31
CA LEU A 42 -10.33 8.01 1.11
C LEU A 42 -10.45 9.35 1.84
N SER A 43 -11.12 9.30 2.98
CA SER A 43 -11.10 10.38 3.97
C SER A 43 -9.69 10.57 4.53
N GLU A 44 -9.48 11.74 5.14
CA GLU A 44 -8.19 12.08 5.76
C GLU A 44 -7.80 11.11 6.88
N ILE A 45 -8.78 10.55 7.61
CA ILE A 45 -8.52 9.52 8.61
C ILE A 45 -8.04 8.21 7.96
N GLU A 46 -8.70 7.76 6.90
CA GLU A 46 -8.29 6.57 6.16
C GLU A 46 -6.87 6.72 5.60
N LYS A 47 -6.54 7.88 5.01
CA LYS A 47 -5.19 8.17 4.50
C LYS A 47 -4.14 8.14 5.62
N LYS A 48 -4.43 8.69 6.79
CA LYS A 48 -3.51 8.65 7.95
C LYS A 48 -3.24 7.24 8.44
N VAL A 49 -4.28 6.41 8.59
CA VAL A 49 -4.13 4.99 8.98
C VAL A 49 -3.34 4.22 7.91
N LEU A 50 -3.65 4.44 6.63
CA LEU A 50 -2.95 3.83 5.51
C LEU A 50 -1.46 4.21 5.46
N ASN A 51 -1.14 5.49 5.69
CA ASN A 51 0.25 5.97 5.78
C ASN A 51 0.99 5.31 6.95
N ALA A 52 0.36 5.22 8.13
CA ALA A 52 0.93 4.53 9.28
C ALA A 52 1.25 3.06 8.99
N LEU A 53 0.39 2.37 8.22
CA LEU A 53 0.63 1.00 7.77
C LEU A 53 1.69 0.88 6.68
N THR A 54 1.89 1.93 5.88
CA THR A 54 2.85 1.94 4.76
C THR A 54 4.28 2.21 5.22
N VAL A 55 4.44 3.09 6.22
CA VAL A 55 5.73 3.42 6.85
C VAL A 55 6.29 2.24 7.66
N GLN A 56 5.41 1.46 8.28
CA GLN A 56 5.84 0.27 9.01
C GLN A 56 6.24 -0.83 8.02
N ALA A 57 7.46 -1.35 8.16
CA ALA A 57 7.95 -2.47 7.35
C ALA A 57 7.20 -3.79 7.63
N ALA A 58 6.44 -3.84 8.74
CA ALA A 58 5.71 -5.01 9.21
C ALA A 58 4.21 -4.71 9.38
N PRO A 59 3.34 -5.74 9.34
CA PRO A 59 1.93 -5.61 9.70
C PRO A 59 1.76 -5.01 11.10
N ALA A 60 0.77 -4.11 11.26
CA ALA A 60 0.51 -3.45 12.54
C ALA A 60 -0.80 -3.93 13.16
N ASN A 61 -0.83 -4.08 14.48
CA ASN A 61 -2.06 -4.35 15.23
C ASN A 61 -2.82 -3.05 15.58
N PHE A 62 -4.05 -3.19 16.07
CA PHE A 62 -4.90 -2.03 16.38
C PHE A 62 -4.28 -1.08 17.43
N PRO A 63 -3.70 -1.55 18.56
CA PRO A 63 -3.00 -0.67 19.51
C PRO A 63 -1.85 0.13 18.90
N GLN A 64 -1.06 -0.46 17.99
CA GLN A 64 0.00 0.25 17.29
C GLN A 64 -0.55 1.38 16.41
N LEU A 65 -1.64 1.13 15.69
CA LEU A 65 -2.30 2.15 14.85
C LEU A 65 -2.91 3.29 15.67
N LEU A 66 -3.49 2.99 16.83
CA LEU A 66 -3.97 4.01 17.76
C LEU A 66 -2.84 4.94 18.22
N LYS A 67 -1.68 4.39 18.57
CA LYS A 67 -0.51 5.18 18.99
C LYS A 67 -0.01 6.10 17.89
N SER A 68 -0.04 5.66 16.63
CA SER A 68 0.38 6.46 15.47
C SER A 68 -0.61 7.58 15.12
N TYR A 69 -1.91 7.38 15.37
CA TYR A 69 -2.94 8.32 14.95
C TYR A 69 -3.19 9.48 15.93
N GLN A 70 -2.90 9.31 17.22
CA GLN A 70 -3.14 10.32 18.28
C GLN A 70 -4.57 10.90 18.29
N GLY A 71 -5.59 10.12 17.91
CA GLY A 71 -7.00 10.53 17.89
C GLY A 71 -7.96 9.51 18.51
N LEU A 72 -9.26 9.63 18.23
CA LEU A 72 -10.28 8.77 18.85
C LEU A 72 -10.18 7.32 18.35
N PRO A 73 -10.31 6.32 19.25
CA PRO A 73 -10.29 4.92 18.84
C PRO A 73 -11.38 4.53 17.84
N THR A 74 -12.55 5.18 17.92
CA THR A 74 -13.68 4.98 17.01
C THR A 74 -13.35 5.37 15.58
N ASP A 75 -12.54 6.41 15.40
CA ASP A 75 -12.17 6.91 14.07
C ASP A 75 -11.18 5.96 13.39
N VAL A 76 -10.20 5.47 14.15
CA VAL A 76 -9.24 4.46 13.67
C VAL A 76 -9.96 3.16 13.33
N PHE A 77 -10.88 2.72 14.17
CA PHE A 77 -11.67 1.51 13.92
C PHE A 77 -12.49 1.63 12.65
N SER A 78 -13.24 2.73 12.49
CA SER A 78 -14.07 2.99 11.30
C SER A 78 -13.23 3.05 10.02
N ALA A 79 -12.04 3.67 10.10
CA ALA A 79 -11.13 3.73 8.97
C ALA A 79 -10.56 2.36 8.59
N ILE A 80 -10.12 1.55 9.56
CA ILE A 80 -9.66 0.17 9.30
C ILE A 80 -10.78 -0.65 8.66
N GLN A 81 -12.01 -0.58 9.20
CA GLN A 81 -13.15 -1.29 8.62
C GLN A 81 -13.42 -0.88 7.17
N SER A 82 -13.40 0.43 6.88
CA SER A 82 -13.62 0.92 5.52
C SER A 82 -12.51 0.47 4.57
N LEU A 83 -11.24 0.54 4.99
CA LEU A 83 -10.08 0.12 4.20
C LEU A 83 -10.11 -1.40 3.91
N VAL A 84 -10.50 -2.22 4.89
CA VAL A 84 -10.68 -3.67 4.71
C VAL A 84 -11.81 -3.94 3.71
N ARG A 85 -12.97 -3.29 3.87
CA ARG A 85 -14.12 -3.45 2.97
C ARG A 85 -13.79 -3.08 1.53
N ARG A 86 -12.94 -2.08 1.33
CA ARG A 86 -12.45 -1.65 0.00
C ARG A 86 -11.35 -2.56 -0.56
N GLY A 87 -10.87 -3.53 0.21
CA GLY A 87 -9.79 -4.44 -0.19
C GLY A 87 -8.41 -3.78 -0.26
N LEU A 88 -8.22 -2.60 0.33
CA LEU A 88 -6.95 -1.86 0.29
C LEU A 88 -5.95 -2.35 1.36
N ILE A 89 -6.49 -2.89 2.45
CA ILE A 89 -5.70 -3.55 3.50
C ILE A 89 -6.25 -4.94 3.77
N ALA A 90 -5.36 -5.87 4.12
CA ALA A 90 -5.71 -7.22 4.52
C ALA A 90 -5.59 -7.36 6.05
N GLN A 91 -6.56 -8.04 6.64
CA GLN A 91 -6.52 -8.51 8.02
C GLN A 91 -5.93 -9.92 8.06
N LYS A 92 -4.97 -10.16 8.97
CA LYS A 92 -4.34 -11.47 9.18
C LYS A 92 -4.22 -11.76 10.67
N ILE A 93 -4.08 -13.03 11.01
CA ILE A 93 -3.70 -13.46 12.37
C ILE A 93 -2.21 -13.74 12.37
N HIS A 94 -1.46 -13.10 13.26
CA HIS A 94 -0.03 -13.31 13.46
C HIS A 94 0.26 -13.37 14.96
N ASN A 95 0.91 -14.44 15.42
CA ASN A 95 1.20 -14.67 16.84
C ASN A 95 -0.01 -14.47 17.77
N GLN A 96 -1.18 -15.02 17.39
CA GLN A 96 -2.46 -14.89 18.11
C GLN A 96 -3.04 -13.46 18.17
N GLU A 97 -2.44 -12.49 17.48
CA GLU A 97 -2.95 -11.14 17.36
C GLU A 97 -3.52 -10.87 15.97
N THR A 98 -4.51 -9.98 15.91
CA THR A 98 -5.01 -9.45 14.63
C THR A 98 -4.11 -8.32 14.17
N VAL A 99 -3.52 -8.49 12.99
CA VAL A 99 -2.66 -7.50 12.34
C VAL A 99 -3.22 -7.09 10.98
N PHE A 100 -2.89 -5.88 10.57
CA PHE A 100 -3.31 -5.27 9.32
C PHE A 100 -2.11 -4.93 8.45
N GLN A 101 -2.26 -5.09 7.14
CA GLN A 101 -1.21 -4.80 6.18
C GLN A 101 -1.83 -4.23 4.90
N VAL A 102 -1.21 -3.21 4.31
CA VAL A 102 -1.61 -2.72 2.98
C VAL A 102 -1.35 -3.79 1.92
N ILE A 103 -2.25 -3.95 0.95
CA ILE A 103 -1.99 -4.88 -0.16
C ILE A 103 -0.72 -4.46 -0.91
N PRO A 104 0.18 -5.38 -1.31
CA PRO A 104 1.51 -5.01 -1.82
C PRO A 104 1.49 -4.02 -3.00
N ALA A 105 0.57 -4.21 -3.96
CA ALA A 105 0.46 -3.32 -5.12
C ALA A 105 0.04 -1.90 -4.73
N PHE A 106 -0.90 -1.76 -3.79
CA PHE A 106 -1.35 -0.46 -3.30
C PHE A 106 -0.32 0.17 -2.34
N GLN A 107 0.42 -0.64 -1.58
CA GLN A 107 1.52 -0.16 -0.75
C GLN A 107 2.59 0.53 -1.61
N GLN A 108 2.93 -0.06 -2.77
CA GLN A 108 3.85 0.57 -3.72
C GLN A 108 3.30 1.89 -4.25
N TYR A 109 2.00 1.94 -4.61
CA TYR A 109 1.34 3.17 -5.05
C TYR A 109 1.47 4.29 -4.01
N VAL A 110 1.13 4.00 -2.75
CA VAL A 110 1.17 4.98 -1.66
C VAL A 110 2.59 5.46 -1.38
N LYS A 111 3.59 4.56 -1.43
CA LYS A 111 5.01 4.95 -1.29
C LYS A 111 5.45 5.93 -2.38
N ASN A 112 5.00 5.73 -3.63
CA ASN A 112 5.32 6.61 -4.74
C ASN A 112 4.67 8.01 -4.60
N LEU A 113 3.59 8.16 -3.84
CA LEU A 113 2.97 9.47 -3.56
C LEU A 113 3.71 10.28 -2.48
N GLN A 114 4.58 9.64 -1.70
CA GLN A 114 5.28 10.26 -0.58
C GLN A 114 6.67 10.82 -0.97
N HIS A 115 7.03 10.70 -2.25
CA HIS A 115 8.28 11.21 -2.83
C HIS A 115 8.04 12.40 -3.75
#